data_AF-A0A4U5N490-F1
#
_entry.id   AF-A0A4U5N490-F1
#
_cell.length_a   1.000
_cell.length_b   1.000
_cell.length_c   1.000
_cell.angle_alpha   90.00
_cell.angle_beta   90.00
_cell.angle_gamma   90.00
#
_symmetry.space_group_name_H-M   'P 1'
#
loop_
_entity.id
_entity.type
_entity.pdbx_description
1 polymer ?
#
loop_
_entity_poly.entity_id
_entity_poly.type
_entity_poly.pdbx_seq_one_letter_code
_entity_poly.pdbx_strand_id
1 'polypeptide(L)'
;MELPETINSLPNEVLTRIFSCIKNPQDQMRAAFASLKWLELMTTVRECEIWKPVELDIFLDDRCSPNVDYRSDRDAQIYLCQCADHYRNHLRLLERFIDHVGNQLSALLIEDSMVARNAEVSGLWFAS
;
A
#
# COMPACT_ATOMS: atom_id res chain seq x y z
N MET A 1 -19.00 -6.63 24.85
CA MET A 1 -18.13 -7.34 23.89
C MET A 1 -16.99 -6.38 23.62
N GLU A 2 -15.86 -6.58 24.32
CA GLU A 2 -14.69 -5.71 24.18
C GLU A 2 -14.16 -5.90 22.76
N LEU A 3 -14.05 -4.80 22.00
CA LEU A 3 -13.39 -4.82 20.70
C LEU A 3 -11.96 -5.30 20.93
N PRO A 4 -11.44 -6.26 20.16
CA PRO A 4 -10.06 -6.69 20.31
C PRO A 4 -9.15 -5.46 20.18
N GLU A 5 -8.19 -5.33 21.10
CA GLU A 5 -7.19 -4.27 21.03
C GLU A 5 -6.53 -4.32 19.65
N THR A 6 -6.80 -3.31 18.84
CA THR A 6 -6.22 -3.23 17.50
C THR A 6 -4.72 -3.08 17.65
N ILE A 7 -3.91 -3.73 16.81
CA ILE A 7 -2.44 -3.64 16.85
C ILE A 7 -1.93 -2.17 16.85
N ASN A 8 -2.74 -1.24 16.34
CA ASN A 8 -2.48 0.20 16.33
C ASN A 8 -2.54 0.88 17.72
N SER A 9 -3.08 0.22 18.76
CA SER A 9 -3.05 0.72 20.14
C SER A 9 -1.71 0.46 20.84
N LEU A 10 -0.87 -0.43 20.31
CA LEU A 10 0.41 -0.77 20.91
C LEU A 10 1.38 0.43 20.89
N PRO A 11 2.25 0.57 21.90
CA PRO A 11 3.31 1.59 21.92
C PRO A 11 4.25 1.47 20.73
N ASN A 12 4.81 2.60 20.26
CA ASN A 12 5.68 2.63 19.11
C ASN A 12 6.91 1.73 19.29
N GLU A 13 7.46 1.65 20.50
CA GLU A 13 8.61 0.80 20.83
C GLU A 13 8.32 -0.69 20.61
N VAL A 14 7.07 -1.11 20.90
CA VAL A 14 6.62 -2.48 20.68
C VAL A 14 6.48 -2.75 19.19
N LEU A 15 5.88 -1.82 18.45
CA LEU A 15 5.72 -1.92 17.00
C LEU A 15 7.08 -1.98 16.28
N THR A 16 8.03 -1.13 16.65
CA THR A 16 9.40 -1.15 16.12
C THR A 16 10.08 -2.50 16.40
N ARG A 17 9.93 -3.06 17.61
CA ARG A 17 10.48 -4.38 17.92
C ARG A 17 9.86 -5.49 17.07
N ILE A 18 8.53 -5.51 16.92
CA ILE A 18 7.86 -6.48 16.05
C ILE A 18 8.39 -6.37 14.63
N PHE A 19 8.52 -5.15 14.12
CA PHE A 19 9.03 -4.89 12.79
C PHE A 19 10.47 -5.38 12.60
N SER A 20 11.35 -5.16 13.58
CA SER A 20 12.73 -5.63 13.56
C SER A 20 12.85 -7.17 13.49
N CYS A 21 11.80 -7.90 13.87
CA CYS A 21 11.73 -9.36 13.75
C CYS A 21 11.44 -9.81 12.31
N ILE A 22 10.85 -8.97 11.48
CA ILE A 22 10.57 -9.28 10.08
C ILE A 22 11.89 -9.16 9.30
N LYS A 23 12.37 -10.27 8.74
CA LYS A 23 13.69 -10.33 8.05
C LYS A 23 13.60 -10.18 6.55
N ASN A 24 12.46 -10.53 5.97
CA ASN A 24 12.23 -10.38 4.54
C ASN A 24 11.83 -8.91 4.25
N PRO A 25 12.54 -8.20 3.36
CA PRO A 25 12.21 -6.82 2.99
C PRO A 25 10.80 -6.65 2.39
N GLN A 26 10.31 -7.62 1.62
CA GLN A 26 8.96 -7.59 1.07
C GLN A 26 7.91 -7.68 2.18
N ASP A 27 8.11 -8.55 3.17
CA ASP A 27 7.18 -8.69 4.29
C ASP A 27 7.24 -7.48 5.22
N GLN A 28 8.44 -6.88 5.41
CA GLN A 28 8.58 -5.61 6.12
C GLN A 28 7.72 -4.54 5.48
N MET A 29 7.70 -4.46 4.16
CA MET A 29 6.89 -3.47 3.48
C MET A 29 5.40 -3.73 3.53
N ARG A 30 4.99 -4.99 3.32
CA ARG A 30 3.58 -5.35 3.49
C ARG A 30 3.10 -4.99 4.90
N ALA A 31 3.93 -5.22 5.92
CA ALA A 31 3.64 -4.80 7.29
C ALA A 31 3.60 -3.27 7.46
N ALA A 32 4.55 -2.53 6.87
CA ALA A 32 4.57 -1.07 6.90
C ALA A 32 3.31 -0.48 6.22
N PHE A 33 2.91 -1.03 5.08
CA PHE A 33 1.79 -0.55 4.27
C PHE A 33 0.41 -1.00 4.80
N ALA A 34 0.37 -1.86 5.83
CA ALA A 34 -0.88 -2.32 6.43
C ALA A 34 -1.67 -1.21 7.14
N SER A 35 -0.99 -0.15 7.62
CA SER A 35 -1.66 1.01 8.21
C SER A 35 -0.78 2.25 8.23
N LEU A 36 -1.41 3.42 8.34
CA LEU A 36 -0.68 4.69 8.37
C LEU A 36 0.30 4.78 9.55
N LYS A 37 -0.07 4.27 10.73
CA LYS A 37 0.80 4.28 11.91
C LYS A 37 2.09 3.49 11.66
N TRP A 38 1.96 2.31 11.05
CA TRP A 38 3.12 1.48 10.73
C TRP A 38 3.98 2.16 9.67
N LEU A 39 3.39 2.71 8.62
CA LEU A 39 4.11 3.42 7.57
C LEU A 39 4.86 4.64 8.13
N GLU A 40 4.21 5.45 8.97
CA GLU A 40 4.83 6.59 9.64
C GLU A 40 6.00 6.15 10.52
N LEU A 41 5.79 5.15 11.37
CA LEU A 41 6.83 4.66 12.27
C LEU A 41 8.07 4.24 11.49
N MET A 42 7.90 3.46 10.42
CA MET A 42 9.03 2.91 9.69
C MET A 42 9.67 3.87 8.69
N THR A 43 8.94 4.89 8.22
CA THR A 43 9.55 5.97 7.43
C THR A 43 10.33 6.96 8.29
N THR A 44 10.06 7.01 9.60
CA THR A 44 10.69 7.95 10.55
C THR A 44 11.86 7.30 11.29
N VAL A 45 11.72 6.03 11.67
CA VAL A 45 12.82 5.20 12.17
C VAL A 45 13.69 4.88 10.95
N ARG A 46 14.86 5.51 10.85
CA ARG A 46 15.85 5.37 9.75
C ARG A 46 16.37 3.94 9.49
N GLU A 47 15.69 2.91 9.98
CA GLU A 47 16.05 1.51 9.79
C GLU A 47 15.67 0.96 8.40
N CYS A 48 14.90 1.71 7.62
CA CYS A 48 14.54 1.32 6.27
C CYS A 48 15.24 2.16 5.20
N GLU A 49 16.57 2.03 5.13
CA GLU A 49 17.34 2.44 3.95
C GLU A 49 16.99 1.62 2.68
N ILE A 50 16.16 0.59 2.83
CA ILE A 50 15.78 -0.37 1.78
C ILE A 50 14.75 0.22 0.79
N TRP A 51 14.11 1.35 1.10
CA TRP A 51 12.86 1.76 0.42
C TRP A 51 13.04 2.93 -0.53
N LYS A 52 13.46 2.60 -1.75
CA LYS A 52 13.84 3.60 -2.75
C LYS A 52 13.47 3.11 -4.15
N PRO A 53 12.19 2.80 -4.41
CA PRO A 53 11.79 2.44 -5.76
C PRO A 53 12.07 3.62 -6.68
N VAL A 54 12.50 3.30 -7.89
CA VAL A 54 12.72 4.21 -9.00
C VAL A 54 11.46 4.25 -9.86
N GLU A 55 10.75 3.12 -9.96
CA GLU A 55 9.48 2.99 -10.68
C GLU A 55 8.38 2.51 -9.73
N LEU A 56 7.20 3.13 -9.84
CA LEU A 56 6.04 2.80 -9.03
C LEU A 56 4.81 2.56 -9.90
N ASP A 57 4.24 1.36 -9.82
CA ASP A 57 2.96 1.03 -10.43
C ASP A 57 1.86 1.02 -9.36
N ILE A 58 0.74 1.69 -9.62
CA ILE A 58 -0.42 1.69 -8.73
C ILE A 58 -1.58 1.01 -9.45
N PHE A 59 -2.03 -0.12 -8.92
CA PHE A 59 -3.17 -0.88 -9.40
C PHE A 59 -4.38 -0.58 -8.53
N LEU A 60 -5.47 -0.18 -9.18
CA LEU A 60 -6.76 -0.03 -8.53
C LEU A 60 -7.58 -1.31 -8.74
N ASP A 61 -7.98 -1.95 -7.64
CA ASP A 61 -8.66 -3.25 -7.64
C ASP A 61 -9.89 -3.31 -6.69
N ASP A 62 -10.43 -4.50 -6.48
CA ASP A 62 -11.59 -4.77 -5.61
C ASP A 62 -11.19 -5.21 -4.19
N ARG A 63 -9.88 -5.27 -3.87
CA ARG A 63 -9.39 -5.79 -2.59
C ARG A 63 -9.38 -4.69 -1.54
N CYS A 64 -10.23 -4.83 -0.53
CA CYS A 64 -10.36 -3.90 0.60
C CYS A 64 -9.18 -3.96 1.59
N SER A 65 -7.97 -4.27 1.13
CA SER A 65 -6.76 -4.32 1.93
C SER A 65 -5.61 -3.81 1.06
N PRO A 66 -4.94 -2.72 1.48
CA PRO A 66 -3.84 -2.17 0.70
C PRO A 66 -2.69 -3.16 0.73
N ASN A 67 -2.04 -3.37 -0.41
CA ASN A 67 -0.90 -4.27 -0.51
C ASN A 67 0.21 -3.63 -1.33
N VAL A 68 1.45 -4.05 -1.08
CA VAL A 68 2.62 -3.62 -1.83
C VAL A 68 3.49 -4.82 -2.15
N ASP A 69 3.96 -4.89 -3.39
CA ASP A 69 4.84 -5.94 -3.89
C ASP A 69 6.03 -5.34 -4.63
N TYR A 70 7.22 -5.78 -4.26
CA TYR A 70 8.44 -5.45 -5.00
C TYR A 70 8.67 -6.50 -6.08
N ARG A 71 8.83 -6.04 -7.33
CA ARG A 71 9.21 -6.91 -8.44
C ARG A 71 10.72 -7.01 -8.60
N SER A 72 11.45 -5.94 -8.29
CA SER A 72 12.91 -5.84 -8.42
C SER A 72 13.50 -4.96 -7.31
N ASP A 73 14.77 -4.57 -7.39
CA ASP A 73 15.37 -3.56 -6.50
C ASP A 73 14.86 -2.14 -6.79
N ARG A 74 14.22 -1.92 -7.95
CA ARG A 74 13.85 -0.61 -8.46
C ARG A 74 12.35 -0.41 -8.68
N ASP A 75 11.58 -1.50 -8.71
CA ASP A 75 10.17 -1.44 -9.14
C ASP A 75 9.26 -1.97 -8.04
N ALA A 76 8.31 -1.12 -7.63
CA ALA A 76 7.29 -1.46 -6.65
C ALA A 76 5.89 -1.36 -7.25
N GLN A 77 4.98 -2.22 -6.78
CA GLN A 77 3.58 -2.23 -7.16
C GLN A 77 2.72 -2.07 -5.93
N ILE A 78 1.76 -1.15 -5.98
CA ILE A 78 0.80 -0.89 -4.90
C ILE A 78 -0.59 -1.26 -5.40
N TYR A 79 -1.32 -2.01 -4.60
CA TYR A 79 -2.70 -2.42 -4.87
C TYR A 79 -3.65 -1.75 -3.88
N LEU A 80 -4.66 -1.03 -4.37
CA LEU A 80 -5.61 -0.28 -3.57
C LEU A 80 -7.03 -0.45 -4.10
N CYS A 81 -8.01 -0.61 -3.22
CA CYS A 81 -9.41 -0.48 -3.63
C CYS A 81 -9.89 0.98 -3.71
N GLN A 82 -10.97 1.20 -4.47
CA GLN A 82 -11.62 2.51 -4.59
C GLN A 82 -12.95 2.61 -3.82
N CYS A 83 -13.27 1.66 -2.94
CA CYS A 83 -14.57 1.68 -2.26
C CYS A 83 -14.69 2.86 -1.28
N ALA A 84 -15.92 3.33 -1.06
CA ALA A 84 -16.21 4.52 -0.26
C ALA A 84 -15.70 4.43 1.19
N ASP A 85 -15.58 3.22 1.73
CA ASP A 85 -15.15 2.99 3.10
C ASP A 85 -13.62 3.11 3.28
N HIS A 86 -12.85 2.75 2.26
CA HIS A 86 -11.38 2.61 2.38
C HIS A 86 -10.58 3.65 1.60
N TYR A 87 -11.15 4.28 0.56
CA TYR A 87 -10.38 5.13 -0.35
C TYR A 87 -9.62 6.25 0.35
N ARG A 88 -10.20 6.88 1.39
CA ARG A 88 -9.54 7.95 2.16
C ARG A 88 -8.31 7.45 2.91
N ASN A 89 -8.38 6.25 3.47
CA ASN A 89 -7.26 5.67 4.19
C ASN A 89 -6.15 5.25 3.21
N HIS A 90 -6.52 4.70 2.06
CA HIS A 90 -5.58 4.34 1.00
C HIS A 90 -4.87 5.57 0.41
N LEU A 91 -5.59 6.68 0.20
CA LEU A 91 -5.00 7.95 -0.24
C LEU A 91 -3.96 8.46 0.75
N ARG A 92 -4.24 8.43 2.06
CA ARG A 92 -3.26 8.85 3.09
C ARG A 92 -2.02 7.96 3.13
N LEU A 93 -2.19 6.65 2.97
CA LEU A 93 -1.08 5.70 2.85
C LEU A 93 -0.21 6.05 1.63
N LEU A 94 -0.85 6.31 0.50
CA LEU A 94 -0.18 6.63 -0.74
C LEU A 94 0.56 7.97 -0.66
N GLU A 95 -0.09 9.02 -0.16
CA GLU A 95 0.51 10.34 0.06
C GLU A 95 1.78 10.21 0.93
N ARG A 96 1.66 9.53 2.08
CA ARG A 96 2.79 9.35 2.99
C ARG A 96 3.93 8.55 2.38
N PHE A 97 3.61 7.54 1.58
CA PHE A 97 4.61 6.74 0.88
C PHE A 97 5.31 7.55 -0.21
N ILE A 98 4.56 8.26 -1.05
CA ILE A 98 5.10 9.12 -2.11
C ILE A 98 5.96 10.23 -1.50
N ASP A 99 5.57 10.84 -0.38
CA ASP A 99 6.41 11.83 0.31
C ASP A 99 7.77 11.25 0.73
N HIS A 100 7.81 9.96 1.09
CA HIS A 100 9.04 9.28 1.48
C HIS A 100 9.92 8.93 0.27
N VAL A 101 9.33 8.44 -0.83
CA VAL A 101 10.08 7.94 -1.99
C VAL A 101 10.23 8.95 -3.13
N GLY A 102 9.47 10.06 -3.12
CA GLY A 102 9.23 10.92 -4.28
C GLY A 102 10.46 11.56 -4.89
N ASN A 103 11.49 11.85 -4.09
CA ASN A 103 12.76 12.38 -4.60
C ASN A 103 13.57 11.38 -5.45
N GLN A 104 13.16 10.11 -5.48
CA GLN A 104 13.87 9.01 -6.15
C GLN A 104 13.05 8.37 -7.27
N LEU A 105 11.75 8.66 -7.34
CA LEU A 105 10.88 8.18 -8.40
C LEU A 105 11.26 8.85 -9.72
N SER A 106 11.58 8.04 -10.73
CA SER A 106 11.69 8.49 -12.13
C SER A 106 10.44 8.16 -12.95
N ALA A 107 9.63 7.20 -12.49
CA ALA A 107 8.39 6.82 -13.16
C ALA A 107 7.28 6.53 -12.14
N LEU A 108 6.06 6.93 -12.50
CA LEU A 108 4.82 6.64 -11.78
C LEU A 108 3.77 6.24 -12.81
N LEU A 109 3.28 5.01 -12.71
CA LEU A 109 2.19 4.48 -13.52
C LEU A 109 0.97 4.21 -12.63
N ILE A 110 -0.21 4.58 -13.11
CA ILE A 110 -1.47 4.30 -12.41
C ILE A 110 -2.37 3.54 -13.39
N GLU A 111 -2.68 2.29 -13.04
CA GLU A 111 -3.54 1.40 -13.80
C GLU A 111 -4.88 1.19 -13.07
N ASP A 112 -5.97 1.54 -13.75
CA ASP A 112 -7.32 1.23 -13.27
C ASP A 112 -7.85 -0.01 -13.97
N SER A 113 -7.67 -1.17 -13.31
CA SER A 113 -8.15 -2.45 -13.83
C SER A 113 -9.68 -2.59 -13.79
N MET A 114 -10.39 -1.72 -13.05
CA MET A 114 -11.84 -1.75 -12.94
C MET A 114 -12.56 -1.06 -14.10
N VAL A 115 -11.88 -0.15 -14.82
CA VAL A 115 -12.41 0.46 -16.04
C VAL A 115 -12.67 -0.61 -17.12
N ALA A 116 -11.84 -1.64 -17.21
CA ALA A 116 -12.02 -2.74 -18.15
C ALA A 116 -13.26 -3.60 -17.84
N ARG A 117 -13.56 -3.87 -16.56
CA ARG A 117 -14.74 -4.66 -16.17
C ARG A 117 -16.06 -3.93 -16.42
N ASN A 118 -16.10 -2.61 -16.22
CA ASN A 118 -17.30 -1.81 -16.51
C ASN A 118 -17.62 -1.76 -18.02
N ALA A 119 -16.60 -1.82 -18.88
CA ALA A 119 -16.79 -1.90 -20.33
C ALA A 119 -17.37 -3.27 -20.76
N GLU A 120 -16.92 -4.38 -20.16
CA GLU A 120 -17.45 -5.72 -20.45
C GLU A 120 -18.89 -5.92 -19.96
N VAL A 121 -19.24 -5.40 -18.77
CA VAL A 121 -20.62 -5.44 -18.25
C VAL A 121 -21.57 -4.58 -19.10
N SER A 122 -21.07 -3.52 -19.74
CA SER A 122 -21.83 -2.68 -20.67
C SER A 122 -22.00 -3.32 -22.05
N GLY A 123 -21.23 -4.36 -22.39
CA GLY A 123 -21.27 -5.07 -23.68
C GLY A 123 -22.32 -6.19 -23.77
N LEU A 124 -23.06 -6.47 -22.69
CA LEU A 124 -24.03 -7.58 -22.62
C LEU A 124 -25.50 -7.19 -22.92
N TRP A 125 -25.76 -5.98 -23.40
CA TRP A 125 -27.13 -5.48 -23.65
C TRP A 125 -27.43 -5.09 -25.09
N PHE A 126 -26.94 -5.81 -26.11
CA PHE A 126 -27.55 -5.75 -27.45
C PHE A 126 -27.39 -7.09 -28.18
N ALA A 127 -28.26 -8.04 -27.84
CA ALA A 127 -28.66 -9.10 -28.76
C ALA A 127 -30.19 -9.18 -28.70
N SER A 128 -30.83 -8.43 -29.61
CA SER A 128 -32.20 -8.68 -30.07
C SER A 128 -32.16 -9.66 -31.23
#